data_AF-A0A6N8BMG4-F1
#
_entry.id   AF-A0A6N8BMG4-F1
#
_cell.length_a   1.000
_cell.length_b   1.000
_cell.length_c   1.000
_cell.angle_alpha   90.00
_cell.angle_beta   90.00
_cell.angle_gamma   90.00
#
_symmetry.space_group_name_H-M   'P 1'
#
loop_
_entity.id
_entity.type
_entity.pdbx_description
1 polymer ?
#
loop_
_entity_poly.entity_id
_entity_poly.type
_entity_poly.pdbx_seq_one_letter_code
_entity_poly.pdbx_strand_id
1 'polypeptide(L)' 'MGRLLVDYVKDIAYRLNQDTVGVRFLTLDAYPAKVNYYKDGLNFTVNQAIKVRPDRPVSMRIDIFD' A
#
# COMPACT_ATOMS: atom_id res chain seq x y z
N MET A 1 4.34 14.03 7.96
CA MET A 1 4.80 12.85 8.75
C MET A 1 4.29 11.52 8.19
N GLY A 2 2.98 11.34 7.95
CA GLY A 2 2.46 10.06 7.42
C GLY A 2 3.13 9.56 6.14
N ARG A 3 3.30 10.43 5.12
CA ARG A 3 3.99 10.08 3.86
C ARG A 3 5.42 9.59 4.08
N LEU A 4 6.20 10.29 4.90
CA LEU A 4 7.58 9.92 5.24
C LEU A 4 7.67 8.50 5.80
N LEU A 5 6.73 8.11 6.68
CA LEU A 5 6.70 6.76 7.25
C LEU A 5 6.37 5.70 6.20
N VAL A 6 5.44 5.99 5.28
CA VAL A 6 5.11 5.07 4.19
C VAL A 6 6.31 4.90 3.24
N ASP A 7 6.97 6.00 2.88
CA ASP A 7 8.18 5.97 2.04
C ASP A 7 9.31 5.18 2.71
N TYR A 8 9.47 5.34 4.02
CA TYR A 8 10.45 4.56 4.80
C TYR A 8 10.15 3.05 4.81
N VAL A 9 8.87 2.66 4.93
CA VAL A 9 8.46 1.25 4.84
C VAL A 9 8.68 0.69 3.43
N LYS A 10 8.42 1.48 2.38
CA LYS A 10 8.74 1.09 0.98
C LYS A 10 10.23 0.81 0.82
N ASP A 11 11.09 1.68 1.34
CA ASP A 11 12.54 1.50 1.29
C ASP A 11 13.01 0.23 2.04
N ILE A 12 12.44 -0.06 3.21
CA ILE A 12 12.73 -1.32 3.93
C ILE A 12 12.32 -2.52 3.08
N ALA A 13 11.12 -2.50 2.48
CA ALA A 13 10.63 -3.61 1.66
C ALA A 13 11.48 -3.83 0.41
N TYR A 14 11.96 -2.75 -0.23
CA TYR A 14 12.90 -2.81 -1.34
C TYR A 14 14.23 -3.45 -0.93
N ARG A 15 14.83 -3.02 0.18
CA ARG A 15 16.09 -3.62 0.68
C ARG A 15 15.92 -5.09 1.03
N LEU A 16 14.83 -5.45 1.71
CA LEU A 16 14.50 -6.86 2.01
C LEU A 16 14.33 -7.68 0.73
N ASN A 17 13.74 -7.10 -0.33
CA ASN A 17 13.62 -7.76 -1.63
C ASN A 17 14.97 -8.16 -2.22
N GLN A 18 15.95 -7.25 -2.14
CA GLN A 18 17.29 -7.45 -2.71
C GLN A 18 18.15 -8.40 -1.87
N ASP A 19 18.03 -8.33 -0.55
CA ASP A 19 18.99 -8.96 0.36
C ASP A 19 18.55 -10.31 0.94
N THR A 20 17.25 -10.54 1.15
CA THR A 20 16.81 -11.65 2.03
C THR A 20 15.58 -12.42 1.56
N VAL A 21 14.55 -11.74 1.04
CA VAL A 21 13.23 -12.35 0.76
C VAL A 21 12.66 -11.86 -0.57
N GLY A 22 11.88 -12.67 -1.29
CA GLY A 22 11.23 -12.21 -2.53
C GLY A 22 9.92 -11.44 -2.27
N VAL A 23 9.99 -10.15 -1.95
CA VAL A 23 8.79 -9.29 -1.75
C VAL A 23 8.51 -8.46 -3.00
N ARG A 24 7.27 -8.45 -3.51
CA ARG A 24 6.89 -7.60 -4.67
C ARG A 24 5.92 -6.47 -4.32
N PHE A 25 5.07 -6.69 -3.32
CA PHE A 25 3.97 -5.77 -3.01
C PHE A 25 3.93 -5.44 -1.53
N LEU A 26 3.57 -4.20 -1.23
CA LEU A 26 3.06 -3.81 0.08
C LEU A 26 1.55 -3.72 0.03
N THR A 27 0.87 -4.29 1.01
CA THR A 27 -0.59 -4.25 1.12
C THR A 27 -1.02 -3.52 2.39
N LEU A 28 -2.16 -2.84 2.33
CA LEU A 28 -2.79 -2.20 3.48
C LEU A 28 -4.31 -2.26 3.35
N ASP A 29 -5.00 -2.15 4.48
CA ASP A 29 -6.45 -1.99 4.52
C ASP A 29 -6.76 -0.54 4.96
N ALA A 30 -7.20 0.28 4.01
CA ALA A 30 -7.49 1.69 4.24
C ALA A 30 -8.94 1.90 4.68
N TYR A 31 -9.18 2.69 5.73
CA TYR A 31 -10.53 3.17 5.99
C TYR A 31 -11.09 3.94 4.78
N PRO A 32 -12.39 3.82 4.46
CA PRO A 32 -13.01 4.45 3.28
C PRO A 32 -12.68 5.94 3.12
N ALA A 33 -12.69 6.69 4.22
CA ALA A 33 -12.38 8.13 4.23
C ALA A 33 -10.90 8.48 3.93
N LYS A 34 -10.01 7.49 3.89
CA LYS A 34 -8.56 7.64 3.66
C LYS A 34 -8.08 7.01 2.35
N VAL A 35 -8.96 6.37 1.57
CA VAL A 35 -8.59 5.71 0.31
C VAL A 35 -7.86 6.66 -0.64
N ASN A 36 -8.36 7.88 -0.82
CA ASN A 36 -7.76 8.85 -1.76
C ASN A 36 -6.37 9.31 -1.32
N TYR A 37 -6.07 9.35 -0.01
CA TYR A 37 -4.73 9.67 0.47
C TYR A 37 -3.70 8.66 -0.03
N TYR A 38 -4.02 7.36 0.04
CA TYR A 38 -3.13 6.30 -0.44
C TYR A 38 -3.15 6.18 -1.96
N LYS A 39 -4.33 6.30 -2.58
CA LYS A 39 -4.50 6.11 -4.02
C LYS A 39 -3.86 7.24 -4.82
N ASP A 40 -4.28 8.47 -4.57
CA ASP A 40 -3.90 9.61 -5.39
C ASP A 40 -2.63 10.30 -4.84
N GLY A 41 -2.38 10.17 -3.53
CA GLY A 41 -1.23 10.76 -2.87
C GLY A 41 0.02 9.87 -2.84
N LEU A 42 -0.15 8.54 -2.86
CA LEU A 42 0.93 7.57 -2.66
C LEU A 42 0.93 6.44 -3.69
N ASN A 43 0.12 6.52 -4.76
CA ASN A 43 0.05 5.54 -5.86
C ASN A 43 -0.37 4.11 -5.47
N PHE A 44 -1.08 3.92 -4.37
CA PHE A 44 -1.68 2.62 -4.06
C PHE A 44 -2.86 2.31 -5.00
N THR A 45 -2.95 1.07 -5.45
CA THR A 45 -4.06 0.53 -6.23
C THR A 45 -5.03 -0.22 -5.35
N VAL A 46 -6.34 -0.13 -5.63
CA VAL A 46 -7.37 -0.89 -4.90
C VAL A 46 -7.37 -2.34 -5.39
N ASN A 47 -7.35 -3.29 -4.45
CA ASN A 47 -7.47 -4.71 -4.77
C ASN A 47 -8.92 -5.04 -5.16
N GLN A 48 -9.16 -5.31 -6.45
CA GLN A 48 -10.50 -5.55 -7.00
C GLN A 48 -11.09 -6.93 -6.67
N ALA A 49 -10.30 -7.84 -6.09
CA ALA A 49 -10.73 -9.21 -5.77
C ALA A 49 -11.86 -9.25 -4.70
N ILE A 50 -12.09 -8.17 -3.96
CA ILE A 50 -13.07 -8.09 -2.88
C ILE A 50 -14.13 -7.04 -3.23
N LYS A 51 -15.41 -7.41 -3.17
CA LYS A 51 -16.51 -6.43 -3.27
C LYS A 51 -16.37 -5.38 -2.16
N VAL A 52 -16.09 -4.14 -2.56
CA VAL A 52 -15.99 -2.99 -1.64
C VAL A 52 -17.33 -2.80 -0.94
N ARG A 53 -17.34 -2.85 0.39
CA ARG A 53 -18.49 -2.46 1.21
C ARG A 53 -18.23 -1.08 1.81
N PRO A 54 -19.22 -0.17 1.86
CA PRO A 54 -19.00 1.23 2.28
C PRO A 54 -18.49 1.38 3.72
N ASP A 55 -18.74 0.38 4.55
CA ASP A 55 -18.46 0.33 5.99
C ASP A 55 -17.17 -0.45 6.33
N ARG A 56 -16.50 -1.03 5.33
CA ARG A 56 -15.31 -1.86 5.54
C ARG A 56 -14.05 -1.18 5.04
N PRO A 57 -12.89 -1.47 5.66
CA PRO A 57 -11.61 -1.12 5.08
C PRO A 57 -11.48 -1.63 3.65
N VAL A 58 -10.89 -0.81 2.79
CA VAL A 58 -10.62 -1.09 1.39
C VAL A 58 -9.20 -1.63 1.30
N SER A 59 -9.06 -2.86 0.83
CA SER A 59 -7.74 -3.47 0.60
C SER A 59 -7.06 -2.79 -0.58
N MET A 60 -5.81 -2.38 -0.38
CA MET A 60 -4.99 -1.67 -1.35
C MET A 60 -3.60 -2.28 -1.42
N ARG A 61 -2.90 -2.06 -2.52
CA ARG A 61 -1.51 -2.48 -2.71
C ARG A 61 -0.69 -1.49 -3.51
N ILE A 62 0.61 -1.49 -3.30
CA ILE A 62 1.58 -0.80 -4.14
C ILE A 62 2.71 -1.77 -4.50
N ASP A 63 3.24 -1.61 -5.71
CA ASP A 63 4.46 -2.27 -6.13
C ASP A 63 5.66 -1.58 -5.46
N ILE A 64 6.60 -2.35 -4.92
CA ILE A 64 7.76 -1.75 -4.23
C ILE A 64 8.76 -1.10 -5.20
N PHE A 65 8.59 -1.33 -6.51
CA PHE A 65 9.42 -0.74 -7.56
C PHE A 65 8.79 0.50 -8.22
N ASP A 66 7.53 0.81 -7.91
CA ASP A 66 6.83 2.05 -8.29
C ASP A 66 7.02 3.15 -7.24
#